data_AF-A0AB39A358-F1
#
_entry.id   AF-A0AB39A358-F1
#
_cell.length_a   1.000
_cell.length_b   1.000
_cell.length_c   1.000
_cell.angle_alpha   90.00
_cell.angle_beta   90.00
_cell.angle_gamma   90.00
#
_symmetry.space_group_name_H-M   'P 1'
#
loop_
_entity.id
_entity.type
_entity.pdbx_description
1 polymer ?
#
loop_
_entity_poly.entity_id
_entity_poly.type
_entity_poly.pdbx_seq_one_letter_code
_entity_poly.pdbx_strand_id
1 'polypeptide(L)'
;MYVLVDWQDFEAENHLEQSLFYFDRLSKKYGSYPNIIYEPYNEPITLEWSSLVKPYHEAVIKTIRANDPDNLIVLGTPQWSQRLDLAAADPIQNQTNIMYSLHFYAGTHQQWERDITKAAIDAGLPVFVSEYGTVNADASPPVNLTETLAWYEFMEERGMSYVNFAVSDKDEGAAALIPGTPPEKVCREEYLTESGKIVVEHNKA
;
A
#
# COMPACT_ATOMS: atom_id res chain seq x y z
N MET A 1 -11.60 -7.17 -11.36
CA MET A 1 -10.46 -6.67 -10.56
C MET A 1 -11.01 -6.00 -9.32
N TYR A 2 -10.27 -6.04 -8.23
CA TYR A 2 -10.49 -5.13 -7.11
C TYR A 2 -9.91 -3.75 -7.46
N VAL A 3 -10.33 -2.72 -6.73
CA VAL A 3 -9.84 -1.34 -6.86
C VAL A 3 -9.56 -0.81 -5.47
N LEU A 4 -8.30 -0.54 -5.19
CA LEU A 4 -7.87 0.19 -4.00
C LEU A 4 -7.99 1.69 -4.29
N VAL A 5 -8.72 2.40 -3.41
CA VAL A 5 -8.87 3.86 -3.48
C VAL A 5 -8.04 4.47 -2.37
N ASP A 6 -6.87 4.96 -2.74
CA ASP A 6 -5.89 5.56 -1.84
C ASP A 6 -6.10 7.07 -1.65
N TRP A 7 -6.03 7.51 -0.39
CA TRP A 7 -5.80 8.89 -0.01
C TRP A 7 -4.28 9.13 0.11
N GLN A 8 -3.67 9.43 -1.03
CA GLN A 8 -2.24 9.63 -1.16
C GLN A 8 -1.76 10.91 -0.44
N ASP A 9 -1.39 10.76 0.82
CA ASP A 9 -0.98 11.83 1.72
C ASP A 9 0.05 11.32 2.74
N PHE A 10 0.93 12.21 3.19
CA PHE A 10 1.99 11.96 4.16
C PHE A 10 1.67 12.49 5.56
N GLU A 11 0.68 13.39 5.66
CA GLU A 11 0.28 14.09 6.87
C GLU A 11 -1.26 14.18 6.94
N ALA A 12 -1.94 13.08 6.58
CA ALA A 12 -3.40 13.04 6.40
C ALA A 12 -4.18 13.47 7.65
N GLU A 13 -3.60 13.36 8.85
CA GLU A 13 -4.15 13.89 10.10
C GLU A 13 -4.44 15.40 10.04
N ASN A 14 -3.66 16.16 9.27
CA ASN A 14 -3.87 17.59 9.05
C ASN A 14 -5.00 17.87 8.05
N HIS A 15 -5.44 16.84 7.33
CA HIS A 15 -6.49 16.88 6.32
C HIS A 15 -7.69 16.00 6.71
N LEU A 16 -7.91 15.76 8.01
CA LEU A 16 -8.95 14.88 8.51
C LEU A 16 -10.34 15.25 7.97
N GLU A 17 -10.75 16.51 8.01
CA GLU A 17 -12.09 16.91 7.53
C GLU A 17 -12.29 16.61 6.04
N GLN A 18 -11.25 16.82 5.22
CA GLN A 18 -11.25 16.55 3.78
C GLN A 18 -11.34 15.04 3.51
N SER A 19 -10.56 14.24 4.24
CA SER A 19 -10.59 12.79 4.15
C SER A 19 -11.97 12.23 4.56
N LEU A 20 -12.53 12.69 5.68
CA LEU A 20 -13.87 12.29 6.11
C LEU A 20 -14.93 12.63 5.05
N PHE A 21 -14.88 13.84 4.48
CA PHE A 21 -15.79 14.24 3.41
C PHE A 21 -15.63 13.37 2.15
N TYR A 22 -14.39 13.06 1.77
CA TYR A 22 -14.09 12.21 0.62
C TYR A 22 -14.62 10.79 0.82
N PHE A 23 -14.28 10.14 1.93
CA PHE A 23 -14.66 8.76 2.21
C PHE A 23 -16.15 8.60 2.51
N ASP A 24 -16.83 9.59 3.10
CA ASP A 24 -18.29 9.58 3.22
C ASP A 24 -18.96 9.51 1.84
N ARG A 25 -18.51 10.34 0.89
CA ARG A 25 -19.06 10.35 -0.48
C ARG A 25 -18.71 9.08 -1.24
N LEU A 26 -17.49 8.60 -1.11
CA LEU A 26 -17.01 7.39 -1.80
C LEU A 26 -17.79 6.17 -1.32
N SER A 27 -17.89 5.97 0.00
CA SER A 27 -18.60 4.83 0.61
C SER A 27 -20.10 4.84 0.31
N LYS A 28 -20.77 6.01 0.32
CA LYS A 28 -22.17 6.12 -0.13
C LYS A 28 -22.38 5.72 -1.59
N LYS A 29 -21.42 6.06 -2.45
CA LYS A 29 -21.55 5.84 -3.89
C LYS A 29 -21.19 4.42 -4.30
N TYR A 30 -20.16 3.84 -3.69
CA TYR A 30 -19.57 2.58 -4.15
C TYR A 30 -19.54 1.46 -3.09
N GLY A 31 -20.04 1.69 -1.88
CA GLY A 31 -19.92 0.69 -0.82
C GLY A 31 -20.70 -0.60 -1.05
N SER A 32 -21.67 -0.60 -1.98
CA SER A 32 -22.36 -1.83 -2.40
C SER A 32 -21.57 -2.68 -3.41
N TYR A 33 -20.43 -2.20 -3.91
CA TYR A 33 -19.59 -2.96 -4.83
C TYR A 33 -18.49 -3.68 -4.05
N PRO A 34 -18.40 -5.01 -4.14
CA PRO A 34 -17.40 -5.80 -3.40
C PRO A 34 -15.97 -5.58 -3.93
N ASN A 35 -15.82 -4.83 -5.02
CA ASN A 35 -14.54 -4.53 -5.65
C ASN A 35 -13.73 -3.48 -4.89
N ILE A 36 -14.38 -2.66 -4.05
CA ILE A 36 -13.75 -1.50 -3.42
C ILE A 36 -12.92 -1.92 -2.22
N ILE A 37 -11.70 -1.41 -2.17
CA ILE A 37 -10.81 -1.42 -1.01
C ILE A 37 -10.48 0.04 -0.70
N TYR A 38 -10.57 0.44 0.57
CA TYR A 38 -10.25 1.80 0.98
C TYR A 38 -8.85 1.85 1.61
N GLU A 39 -8.02 2.82 1.21
CA GLU A 39 -6.78 3.14 1.90
C GLU A 39 -6.83 4.60 2.35
N PRO A 40 -7.12 4.89 3.62
CA PRO A 40 -7.41 6.25 4.07
C PRO A 40 -6.15 7.07 4.37
N TYR A 41 -4.98 6.46 4.40
CA TYR A 41 -3.72 7.14 4.65
C TYR A 41 -2.59 6.31 4.04
N ASN A 42 -2.01 6.80 2.95
CA ASN A 42 -0.90 6.15 2.24
C ASN A 42 0.35 5.94 3.12
N GLU A 43 1.01 7.03 3.54
CA GLU A 43 2.34 6.94 4.16
C GLU A 43 2.51 7.93 5.32
N PRO A 44 1.99 7.61 6.52
CA PRO A 44 2.23 8.43 7.70
C PRO A 44 3.73 8.61 7.97
N ILE A 45 4.22 9.85 8.07
CA ILE A 45 5.65 10.12 8.32
C ILE A 45 6.00 10.20 9.81
N THR A 46 5.01 10.43 10.66
CA THR A 46 5.18 10.43 12.12
C THR A 46 5.48 9.03 12.65
N LEU A 47 5.96 8.91 13.88
CA LEU A 47 6.05 7.65 14.64
C LEU A 47 4.89 7.46 15.63
N GLU A 48 4.03 8.47 15.78
CA GLU A 48 2.97 8.55 16.79
C GLU A 48 1.73 7.73 16.39
N TRP A 49 1.81 6.40 16.49
CA TRP A 49 0.69 5.51 16.17
C TRP A 49 -0.53 5.78 17.06
N SER A 50 -0.43 5.49 18.36
CA SER A 50 -1.58 5.47 19.28
C SER A 50 -2.19 6.85 19.53
N SER A 51 -1.37 7.92 19.46
CA SER A 51 -1.78 9.28 19.80
C SER A 51 -2.25 10.09 18.59
N LEU A 52 -1.88 9.70 17.36
CA LEU A 52 -2.16 10.48 16.14
C LEU A 52 -2.73 9.64 14.99
N VAL A 53 -1.98 8.66 14.48
CA VAL A 53 -2.36 7.90 13.27
C VAL A 53 -3.58 7.01 13.51
N LYS A 54 -3.63 6.30 14.64
CA LYS A 54 -4.76 5.44 15.02
C LYS A 54 -6.06 6.22 15.22
N PRO A 55 -6.10 7.33 15.99
CA PRO A 55 -7.30 8.17 16.09
C PRO A 55 -7.82 8.70 14.74
N TYR A 56 -6.92 9.06 13.82
CA TYR A 56 -7.29 9.42 12.45
C TYR A 56 -8.02 8.26 11.75
N HIS A 57 -7.41 7.07 11.76
CA HIS A 57 -7.99 5.87 11.15
C HIS A 57 -9.35 5.53 11.76
N GLU A 58 -9.51 5.58 13.08
CA GLU A 58 -10.78 5.31 13.75
C GLU A 58 -11.90 6.27 13.29
N ALA A 59 -11.59 7.56 13.08
CA ALA A 59 -12.55 8.54 12.58
C ALA A 59 -12.97 8.25 11.12
N VAL A 60 -12.02 7.90 10.25
CA VAL A 60 -12.31 7.59 8.85
C VAL A 60 -13.03 6.24 8.71
N ILE A 61 -12.61 5.21 9.45
CA ILE A 61 -13.31 3.91 9.52
C ILE A 61 -14.76 4.11 9.94
N LYS A 62 -15.02 4.87 11.01
CA LYS A 62 -16.39 5.15 11.46
C LYS A 62 -17.23 5.80 10.35
N THR A 63 -16.63 6.69 9.57
CA THR A 63 -17.29 7.38 8.46
C THR A 63 -17.62 6.43 7.31
N ILE A 64 -16.67 5.58 6.92
CA ILE A 64 -16.89 4.54 5.90
C ILE A 64 -17.97 3.56 6.37
N ARG A 65 -17.85 3.03 7.59
CA ARG A 65 -18.73 2.01 8.17
C ARG A 65 -20.17 2.48 8.40
N ALA A 66 -20.41 3.79 8.42
CA ALA A 66 -21.77 4.33 8.44
C ALA A 66 -22.54 4.05 7.13
N ASN A 67 -21.83 3.84 6.02
CA ASN A 67 -22.40 3.61 4.69
C ASN A 67 -22.05 2.22 4.12
N ASP A 68 -20.90 1.67 4.49
CA ASP A 68 -20.31 0.43 3.95
C ASP A 68 -19.80 -0.47 5.10
N PRO A 69 -20.59 -1.47 5.53
CA PRO A 69 -20.28 -2.26 6.71
C PRO A 69 -19.20 -3.33 6.49
N ASP A 70 -18.81 -3.65 5.26
CA ASP A 70 -18.11 -4.90 4.94
C ASP A 70 -16.90 -4.78 4.02
N ASN A 71 -16.75 -3.77 3.16
CA ASN A 71 -15.55 -3.70 2.31
C ASN A 71 -14.27 -3.49 3.12
N LEU A 72 -13.16 -3.99 2.57
CA LEU A 72 -11.83 -3.94 3.19
C LEU A 72 -11.34 -2.49 3.33
N ILE A 73 -10.76 -2.18 4.48
CA ILE A 73 -10.02 -0.93 4.73
C ILE A 73 -8.57 -1.30 5.09
N VAL A 74 -7.59 -0.77 4.36
CA VAL A 74 -6.15 -0.98 4.56
C VAL A 74 -5.56 0.28 5.17
N LEU A 75 -4.92 0.18 6.33
CA LEU A 75 -4.51 1.33 7.14
C LEU A 75 -2.99 1.55 7.07
N GLY A 76 -2.56 2.70 6.57
CA GLY A 76 -1.17 3.14 6.63
C GLY A 76 -0.59 3.11 8.04
N THR A 77 0.68 2.73 8.13
CA THR A 77 1.41 2.65 9.41
C THR A 77 2.53 3.69 9.50
N PRO A 78 3.04 3.99 10.71
CA PRO A 78 4.05 5.04 10.88
C PRO A 78 5.33 4.81 10.06
N GLN A 79 6.06 5.89 9.78
CA GLN A 79 7.29 5.93 8.99
C GLN A 79 7.10 5.29 7.60
N TRP A 80 6.33 5.94 6.72
CA TRP A 80 6.06 5.47 5.35
C TRP A 80 5.52 4.04 5.30
N SER A 81 4.58 3.70 6.18
CA SER A 81 3.97 2.37 6.23
C SER A 81 4.95 1.22 6.49
N GLN A 82 6.00 1.46 7.29
CA GLN A 82 7.02 0.44 7.64
C GLN A 82 6.82 -0.12 9.06
N ARG A 83 6.21 0.65 9.96
CA ARG A 83 6.16 0.35 11.41
C ARG A 83 4.92 -0.45 11.80
N LEU A 84 4.77 -1.61 11.18
CA LEU A 84 3.74 -2.60 11.52
C LEU A 84 3.82 -3.08 12.97
N ASP A 85 5.01 -3.05 13.59
CA ASP A 85 5.22 -3.41 15.00
C ASP A 85 4.46 -2.47 15.94
N LEU A 86 4.37 -1.17 15.61
CA LEU A 86 3.61 -0.20 16.39
C LEU A 86 2.10 -0.46 16.30
N ALA A 87 1.62 -0.78 15.10
CA ALA A 87 0.22 -1.15 14.88
C ALA A 87 -0.12 -2.50 15.54
N ALA A 88 0.77 -3.48 15.51
CA ALA A 88 0.59 -4.79 16.15
C ALA A 88 0.54 -4.68 17.69
N ALA A 89 1.26 -3.72 18.28
CA ALA A 89 1.25 -3.49 19.73
C ALA A 89 -0.05 -2.81 20.23
N ASP A 90 -0.69 -2.00 19.39
CA ASP A 90 -1.94 -1.31 19.72
C ASP A 90 -2.94 -1.29 18.54
N PRO A 91 -3.45 -2.47 18.11
CA PRO A 91 -4.24 -2.57 16.88
C PRO A 91 -5.62 -1.94 17.05
N ILE A 92 -6.29 -1.68 15.92
CA ILE A 92 -7.68 -1.23 15.87
C ILE A 92 -8.57 -2.34 16.44
N GLN A 93 -9.43 -1.99 17.38
CA GLN A 93 -10.30 -2.93 18.09
C GLN A 93 -11.75 -2.76 17.63
N ASN A 94 -12.55 -3.82 17.78
CA ASN A 94 -14.00 -3.81 17.52
C ASN A 94 -14.38 -3.39 16.09
N GLN A 95 -13.50 -3.67 15.13
CA GLN A 95 -13.74 -3.48 13.69
C GLN A 95 -13.52 -4.81 12.97
N THR A 96 -14.12 -4.94 11.78
CA THR A 96 -13.93 -6.10 10.90
C THR A 96 -13.44 -5.64 9.54
N ASN A 97 -12.82 -6.56 8.80
CA ASN A 97 -12.28 -6.31 7.46
C ASN A 97 -11.32 -5.10 7.45
N ILE A 98 -10.37 -5.13 8.39
CA ILE A 98 -9.28 -4.17 8.51
C ILE A 98 -7.97 -4.90 8.23
N MET A 99 -7.12 -4.29 7.40
CA MET A 99 -5.73 -4.69 7.17
C MET A 99 -4.81 -3.49 7.36
N TYR A 100 -3.50 -3.72 7.39
CA TYR A 100 -2.48 -2.70 7.61
C TYR A 100 -1.53 -2.64 6.42
N SER A 101 -1.25 -1.43 5.93
CA SER A 101 -0.37 -1.20 4.80
C SER A 101 1.08 -1.48 5.20
N LEU A 102 1.79 -2.17 4.32
CA LEU A 102 3.25 -2.26 4.30
C LEU A 102 3.75 -1.66 2.99
N HIS A 103 4.69 -0.72 3.04
CA HIS A 103 5.39 -0.24 1.85
C HIS A 103 6.86 -0.58 1.91
N PHE A 104 7.41 -1.08 0.80
CA PHE A 104 8.84 -1.34 0.70
C PHE A 104 9.38 -1.02 -0.70
N TYR A 105 10.68 -0.76 -0.74
CA TYR A 105 11.42 -0.50 -1.99
C TYR A 105 12.70 -1.32 -1.94
N ALA A 106 12.81 -2.35 -2.77
CA ALA A 106 13.78 -3.43 -2.64
C ALA A 106 15.26 -2.98 -2.69
N GLY A 107 15.55 -1.80 -3.23
CA GLY A 107 16.89 -1.20 -3.17
C GLY A 107 17.30 -0.73 -1.76
N THR A 108 16.32 -0.33 -0.95
CA THR A 108 16.53 0.28 0.39
C THR A 108 16.09 -0.65 1.52
N HIS A 109 14.98 -1.34 1.31
CA HIS A 109 14.22 -2.09 2.30
C HIS A 109 14.44 -3.58 2.09
N GLN A 110 15.13 -4.21 3.04
CA GLN A 110 15.64 -5.58 2.90
C GLN A 110 15.16 -6.49 4.04
N GLN A 111 16.00 -7.44 4.45
CA GLN A 111 15.66 -8.44 5.47
C GLN A 111 15.12 -7.84 6.78
N TRP A 112 15.66 -6.72 7.22
CA TRP A 112 15.25 -6.10 8.49
C TRP A 112 13.76 -5.70 8.49
N GLU A 113 13.22 -5.28 7.35
CA GLU A 113 11.82 -4.90 7.26
C GLU A 113 10.93 -6.13 7.11
N ARG A 114 11.37 -7.14 6.35
CA ARG A 114 10.71 -8.46 6.36
C ARG A 114 10.62 -9.05 7.76
N ASP A 115 11.64 -8.87 8.59
CA ASP A 115 11.64 -9.37 9.98
C ASP A 115 10.57 -8.65 10.83
N ILE A 116 10.42 -7.33 10.68
CA ILE A 116 9.36 -6.53 11.33
C ILE A 116 7.98 -7.00 10.85
N THR A 117 7.78 -7.10 9.54
CA THR A 117 6.52 -7.57 8.94
C THR A 117 6.17 -8.97 9.42
N LYS A 118 7.14 -9.88 9.41
CA LYS A 118 6.96 -11.25 9.87
C LYS A 118 6.52 -11.29 11.33
N ALA A 119 7.18 -10.52 12.20
CA ALA A 119 6.81 -10.46 13.62
C ALA A 119 5.39 -9.91 13.82
N ALA A 120 4.97 -8.90 13.06
CA ALA A 120 3.61 -8.36 13.12
C ALA A 120 2.55 -9.38 12.64
N ILE A 121 2.81 -10.08 11.54
CA ILE A 121 1.93 -11.15 11.02
C ILE A 121 1.84 -12.31 12.01
N ASP A 122 2.97 -12.75 12.58
CA ASP A 122 3.01 -13.83 13.58
C ASP A 122 2.28 -13.42 14.88
N ALA A 123 2.18 -12.11 15.18
CA ALA A 123 1.37 -11.56 16.26
C ALA A 123 -0.13 -11.43 15.91
N GLY A 124 -0.53 -11.77 14.69
CA GLY A 124 -1.92 -11.80 14.22
C GLY A 124 -2.37 -10.54 13.47
N LEU A 125 -1.46 -9.63 13.10
CA LEU A 125 -1.79 -8.44 12.33
C LEU A 125 -1.95 -8.80 10.84
N PRO A 126 -3.11 -8.56 10.20
CA PRO A 126 -3.28 -8.83 8.78
C PRO A 126 -2.67 -7.70 7.93
N VAL A 127 -1.75 -8.06 7.03
CA VAL A 127 -0.92 -7.10 6.27
C VAL A 127 -1.24 -7.15 4.77
N PHE A 128 -1.32 -5.99 4.14
CA PHE A 128 -1.48 -5.80 2.70
C PHE A 128 -0.36 -4.88 2.22
N VAL A 129 0.33 -5.24 1.13
CA VAL A 129 1.37 -4.38 0.53
C VAL A 129 0.71 -3.47 -0.51
N SER A 130 0.20 -2.32 -0.08
CA SER A 130 -0.51 -1.40 -0.99
C SER A 130 0.42 -0.66 -1.94
N GLU A 131 1.72 -0.64 -1.64
CA GLU A 131 2.75 -0.11 -2.53
C GLU A 131 4.07 -0.88 -2.37
N TYR A 132 4.73 -1.21 -3.48
CA TYR A 132 6.14 -1.59 -3.45
C TYR A 132 6.89 -1.20 -4.72
N GLY A 133 8.20 -0.96 -4.60
CA GLY A 133 9.11 -0.72 -5.72
C GLY A 133 10.23 -1.75 -5.84
N THR A 134 10.70 -1.98 -7.06
CA THR A 134 11.84 -2.87 -7.36
C THR A 134 13.20 -2.17 -7.20
N VAL A 135 13.19 -0.88 -6.86
CA VAL A 135 14.33 0.05 -6.83
C VAL A 135 14.51 0.68 -5.45
N ASN A 136 15.30 1.75 -5.31
CA ASN A 136 15.45 2.49 -4.05
C ASN A 136 14.19 3.28 -3.67
N ALA A 137 14.06 3.65 -2.39
CA ALA A 137 12.90 4.37 -1.84
C ALA A 137 12.65 5.76 -2.43
N ASP A 138 13.66 6.38 -3.03
CA ASP A 138 13.55 7.65 -3.78
C ASP A 138 13.18 7.43 -5.26
N ALA A 139 12.69 6.23 -5.60
CA ALA A 139 12.41 5.75 -6.95
C ALA A 139 13.62 5.73 -7.90
N SER A 140 14.85 5.88 -7.38
CA SER A 140 16.07 5.90 -8.19
C SER A 140 16.57 4.49 -8.54
N PRO A 141 17.18 4.29 -9.73
CA PRO A 141 17.82 3.04 -10.09
C PRO A 141 19.02 2.71 -9.17
N PRO A 142 19.57 1.48 -9.22
CA PRO A 142 19.17 0.37 -10.07
C PRO A 142 18.01 -0.46 -9.50
N VAL A 143 17.44 -1.30 -10.35
CA VAL A 143 16.60 -2.42 -9.92
C VAL A 143 17.43 -3.36 -9.04
N ASN A 144 16.89 -3.73 -7.88
CA ASN A 144 17.45 -4.75 -7.01
C ASN A 144 16.66 -6.05 -7.19
N LEU A 145 16.98 -6.79 -8.25
CA LEU A 145 16.28 -8.03 -8.62
C LEU A 145 16.36 -9.09 -7.52
N THR A 146 17.55 -9.30 -6.93
CA THR A 146 17.73 -10.30 -5.87
C THR A 146 16.81 -10.03 -4.68
N GLU A 147 16.74 -8.78 -4.24
CA GLU A 147 15.90 -8.41 -3.12
C GLU A 147 14.41 -8.41 -3.47
N THR A 148 14.07 -8.02 -4.70
CA THR A 148 12.68 -8.08 -5.21
C THR A 148 12.17 -9.53 -5.19
N LEU A 149 12.98 -10.50 -5.63
CA LEU A 149 12.62 -11.92 -5.59
C LEU A 149 12.47 -12.44 -4.16
N ALA A 150 13.33 -11.99 -3.23
CA ALA A 150 13.20 -12.35 -1.81
C ALA A 150 11.91 -11.79 -1.19
N TRP A 151 11.50 -10.59 -1.58
CA TRP A 151 10.20 -10.03 -1.18
C TRP A 151 9.03 -10.80 -1.78
N TYR A 152 9.07 -11.16 -3.06
CA TYR A 152 8.02 -11.99 -3.67
C TYR A 152 7.88 -13.35 -2.97
N GLU A 153 8.98 -14.06 -2.72
CA GLU A 153 8.94 -15.33 -1.98
C GLU A 153 8.30 -15.17 -0.60
N PHE A 154 8.67 -14.12 0.14
CA PHE A 154 8.08 -13.83 1.45
C PHE A 154 6.59 -13.49 1.36
N MET A 155 6.17 -12.67 0.39
CA MET A 155 4.77 -12.29 0.21
C MET A 155 3.90 -13.49 -0.17
N GLU A 156 4.38 -14.35 -1.06
CA GLU A 156 3.71 -15.59 -1.44
C GLU A 156 3.62 -16.60 -0.27
N GLU A 157 4.71 -16.80 0.48
CA GLU A 157 4.72 -17.66 1.68
C GLU A 157 3.66 -17.22 2.70
N ARG A 158 3.48 -15.90 2.83
CA ARG A 158 2.57 -15.29 3.82
C ARG A 158 1.17 -15.03 3.27
N GLY A 159 0.91 -15.28 1.99
CA GLY A 159 -0.38 -15.02 1.35
C GLY A 159 -0.75 -13.52 1.34
N MET A 160 0.24 -12.63 1.24
CA MET A 160 0.01 -11.18 1.19
C MET A 160 -0.37 -10.75 -0.23
N SER A 161 -1.31 -9.82 -0.33
CA SER A 161 -1.57 -9.09 -1.57
C SER A 161 -0.57 -7.95 -1.72
N TYR A 162 -0.19 -7.62 -2.96
CA TYR A 162 0.79 -6.57 -3.26
C TYR A 162 0.45 -5.77 -4.52
N VAL A 163 0.84 -4.49 -4.56
CA VAL A 163 0.62 -3.57 -5.69
C VAL A 163 1.90 -2.80 -6.01
N ASN A 164 2.36 -2.85 -7.25
CA ASN A 164 3.61 -2.21 -7.67
C ASN A 164 3.45 -0.71 -7.96
N PHE A 165 4.40 0.09 -7.46
CA PHE A 165 4.69 1.44 -7.89
C PHE A 165 5.74 1.42 -9.03
N ALA A 166 5.48 1.99 -10.21
CA ALA A 166 4.21 2.55 -10.67
C ALA A 166 3.97 2.36 -12.16
N VAL A 167 2.69 2.34 -12.56
CA VAL A 167 2.29 2.55 -13.97
C VAL A 167 2.48 4.03 -14.30
N SER A 168 3.72 4.38 -14.65
CA SER A 168 4.19 5.74 -14.94
C SER A 168 5.23 5.66 -16.07
N ASP A 169 5.38 6.74 -16.84
CA ASP A 169 6.45 6.93 -17.83
C ASP A 169 7.44 8.03 -17.40
N LYS A 170 7.48 8.38 -16.11
CA LYS A 170 8.51 9.27 -15.58
C LYS A 170 9.90 8.66 -15.81
N ASP A 171 10.88 9.50 -16.12
CA ASP A 171 12.28 9.09 -16.27
C ASP A 171 12.91 8.83 -14.89
N GLU A 172 12.54 7.70 -14.29
CA GLU A 172 13.01 7.21 -12.98
C GLU A 172 13.06 5.68 -12.96
N GLY A 173 13.70 5.11 -11.93
CA GLY A 173 13.89 3.66 -11.83
C GLY A 173 12.60 2.87 -11.58
N ALA A 174 11.66 3.43 -10.82
CA ALA A 174 10.44 2.74 -10.42
C ALA A 174 9.39 2.66 -11.54
N ALA A 175 9.45 3.55 -12.53
CA ALA A 175 8.48 3.62 -13.63
C ALA A 175 8.42 2.30 -14.39
N ALA A 176 7.23 1.72 -14.55
CA ALA A 176 7.03 0.51 -15.33
C ALA A 176 7.16 0.75 -16.84
N LEU A 177 6.97 1.99 -17.31
CA LEU A 177 6.95 2.35 -18.72
C LEU A 177 8.15 3.23 -19.11
N ILE A 178 8.68 3.04 -20.31
CA ILE A 178 9.75 3.88 -20.87
C ILE A 178 9.21 5.32 -21.06
N PRO A 179 10.03 6.38 -20.85
CA PRO A 179 9.59 7.76 -21.02
C PRO A 179 8.94 8.07 -22.38
N GLY A 180 7.78 8.73 -22.33
CA GLY A 180 7.01 9.08 -23.52
C GLY A 180 6.13 7.95 -24.05
N THR A 181 5.88 6.90 -23.27
CA THR A 181 4.96 5.82 -23.64
C THR A 181 3.53 6.37 -23.78
N PRO A 182 2.91 6.30 -24.96
CA PRO A 182 1.56 6.83 -25.13
C PRO A 182 0.52 5.87 -24.50
N PRO A 183 -0.65 6.38 -24.05
CA PRO A 183 -1.65 5.59 -23.32
C PRO A 183 -2.08 4.28 -24.01
N GLU A 184 -2.17 4.26 -25.34
CA GLU A 184 -2.55 3.08 -26.12
C GLU A 184 -1.46 1.98 -26.16
N LYS A 185 -0.28 2.24 -25.59
CA LYS A 185 0.87 1.32 -25.54
C LYS A 185 1.20 0.80 -24.14
N VAL A 186 0.48 1.22 -23.09
CA VAL A 186 0.75 0.80 -21.69
C VAL A 186 0.84 -0.72 -21.52
N CYS A 187 0.09 -1.52 -22.30
CA CYS A 187 0.10 -2.98 -22.22
C CYS A 187 1.13 -3.68 -23.13
N ARG A 188 2.07 -2.94 -23.72
CA ARG A 188 3.02 -3.46 -24.73
C ARG A 188 4.39 -3.72 -24.10
N GLU A 189 4.90 -4.93 -24.25
CA GLU A 189 6.15 -5.38 -23.63
C GLU A 189 7.36 -4.55 -24.08
N GLU A 190 7.37 -4.09 -25.33
CA GLU A 190 8.44 -3.25 -25.87
C GLU A 190 8.49 -1.84 -25.26
N TYR A 191 7.46 -1.43 -24.51
CA TYR A 191 7.39 -0.16 -23.78
C TYR A 191 7.66 -0.31 -22.27
N LEU A 192 7.97 -1.53 -21.80
CA LEU A 192 8.29 -1.76 -20.40
C LEU A 192 9.76 -1.47 -20.09
N THR A 193 10.01 -0.83 -18.95
CA THR A 193 11.34 -0.73 -18.34
C THR A 193 11.80 -2.07 -17.77
N GLU A 194 13.01 -2.12 -17.21
CA GLU A 194 13.48 -3.30 -16.46
C GLU A 194 12.55 -3.61 -15.27
N SER A 195 12.17 -2.61 -14.48
CA SER A 195 11.20 -2.74 -13.38
C SER A 195 9.86 -3.29 -13.89
N GLY A 196 9.31 -2.69 -14.95
CA GLY A 196 8.02 -3.09 -15.51
C GLY A 196 8.00 -4.54 -16.02
N LYS A 197 9.10 -5.01 -16.62
CA LYS A 197 9.21 -6.40 -17.09
C LYS A 197 9.15 -7.40 -15.93
N ILE A 198 9.88 -7.15 -14.85
CA ILE A 198 9.90 -8.01 -13.65
C ILE A 198 8.50 -8.12 -13.06
N VAL A 199 7.80 -7.00 -12.91
CA VAL A 199 6.45 -6.94 -12.33
C VAL A 199 5.44 -7.68 -13.22
N VAL A 200 5.50 -7.47 -14.54
CA VAL A 200 4.59 -8.13 -15.49
C VAL A 200 4.85 -9.63 -15.58
N GLU A 201 6.11 -10.06 -15.53
CA GLU A 201 6.48 -11.48 -15.51
C GLU A 201 5.95 -12.16 -14.25
N HIS A 202 6.14 -11.54 -13.09
CA HIS A 202 5.68 -12.09 -11.81
C HIS A 202 4.14 -12.20 -11.75
N ASN A 203 3.41 -11.15 -12.13
CA ASN A 203 1.94 -11.12 -12.05
C ASN A 203 1.23 -12.05 -13.07
N LYS A 204 1.96 -12.62 -14.04
CA LYS A 204 1.41 -13.58 -15.03
C LYS A 204 1.66 -15.04 -14.66
N ALA A 205 2.57 -15.30 -13.72
CA ALA A 205 2.94 -16.64 -13.27
C ALA A 205 1.85 -17.28 -12.42
#